data_AF-A0A1X7E5P6-F1
#
_entry.id   AF-A0A1X7E5P6-F1
#
_cell.length_a   1.000
_cell.length_b   1.000
_cell.length_c   1.000
_cell.angle_alpha   90.00
_cell.angle_beta   90.00
_cell.angle_gamma   90.00
#
_symmetry.space_group_name_H-M   'P 1'
#
loop_
_entity.id
_entity.type
_entity.pdbx_description
1 polymer ?
#
loop_
_entity_poly.entity_id
_entity_poly.type
_entity_poly.pdbx_seq_one_letter_code
_entity_poly.pdbx_strand_id
1 'polypeptide(L)' 'MKRIELTEKQIAFVNSSGLTEQELIELLTGDGLIPAELLEIVQKVAAHTAQVLEKEDS' A
#
# COMPACT_ATOMS: atom_id res chain seq x y z
N MET A 1 -1.68 15.81 11.97
CA MET A 1 -0.93 14.84 11.16
C MET A 1 0.47 15.40 10.94
N LYS A 2 1.53 14.61 11.17
CA LYS A 2 2.91 15.05 10.89
C LYS A 2 3.05 15.16 9.36
N ARG A 3 3.36 16.35 8.83
CA ARG A 3 3.70 16.50 7.41
C ARG A 3 4.98 15.72 7.14
N ILE A 4 4.95 14.85 6.13
CA ILE A 4 6.17 14.22 5.62
C ILE A 4 6.90 15.33 4.86
N GLU A 5 8.07 15.71 5.35
CA GLU A 5 8.96 16.63 4.62
C GLU A 5 9.76 15.79 3.61
N LEU A 6 9.56 16.07 2.32
CA LEU A 6 10.29 15.41 1.24
C LEU A 6 11.72 15.97 1.17
N THR A 7 12.70 15.08 1.02
CA THR A 7 14.09 15.46 0.79
C THR A 7 14.33 15.92 -0.65
N GLU A 8 15.40 16.69 -0.90
CA GLU A 8 15.74 17.18 -2.26
C GLU A 8 15.85 16.04 -3.30
N LYS A 9 16.33 14.87 -2.90
CA LYS A 9 16.42 13.69 -3.77
C LYS A 9 15.04 13.14 -4.14
N GLN A 10 14.10 13.16 -3.21
CA GLN A 10 12.72 12.73 -3.44
C GLN A 10 11.98 13.72 -4.33
N ILE A 11 12.21 15.03 -4.15
CA ILE A 11 11.65 16.06 -5.02
C ILE A 11 12.20 15.93 -6.46
N ALA A 12 13.50 15.68 -6.61
CA ALA A 12 14.11 15.44 -7.92
C ALA A 12 13.52 14.20 -8.62
N PHE A 13 13.25 13.13 -7.85
CA PHE A 13 12.57 11.94 -8.34
C PHE A 13 11.16 12.26 -8.84
N VAL A 14 10.34 12.93 -8.03
CA VAL A 14 8.96 13.36 -8.37
C VAL A 14 8.94 14.14 -9.68
N ASN A 15 9.80 15.16 -9.79
CA ASN A 15 9.91 16.01 -10.99
C ASN A 15 10.32 15.23 -12.24
N SER A 16 11.15 14.19 -12.09
CA SER A 16 11.61 13.35 -13.22
C SER A 16 10.60 12.27 -13.62
N SER A 17 9.78 11.82 -12.68
CA SER A 17 8.82 10.72 -12.87
C SER A 17 7.46 11.21 -13.36
N GLY A 18 7.24 12.53 -13.41
CA GLY A 18 5.94 13.11 -13.75
C GLY A 18 4.87 12.90 -12.67
N LEU A 19 5.29 12.54 -11.46
CA LEU A 19 4.44 12.43 -10.29
C LEU A 19 4.30 13.80 -9.64
N THR A 20 3.24 13.98 -8.87
CA THR A 20 3.08 15.10 -7.94
C THR A 20 3.61 14.73 -6.55
N GLU A 21 3.96 15.74 -5.74
CA GLU A 21 4.42 15.52 -4.37
C GLU A 21 3.35 14.80 -3.52
N GLN A 22 2.07 15.07 -3.77
CA GLN A 22 0.95 14.39 -3.12
C GLN A 22 0.90 12.90 -3.44
N GLU A 23 1.01 12.52 -4.72
CA GLU A 23 1.02 11.11 -5.13
C GLU A 23 2.21 10.36 -4.54
N LEU A 24 3.39 11.00 -4.45
CA LEU A 24 4.53 10.38 -3.77
C LEU A 24 4.23 10.19 -2.27
N ILE A 25 3.63 11.18 -1.61
CA ILE A 25 3.26 11.05 -0.20
C ILE A 25 2.25 9.93 -0.01
N GLU A 26 1.22 9.82 -0.85
CA GLU A 26 0.24 8.73 -0.82
C GLU A 26 0.90 7.36 -1.02
N LEU A 27 1.85 7.24 -1.95
CA LEU A 27 2.63 6.02 -2.15
C LEU A 27 3.52 5.68 -0.95
N LEU A 28 4.17 6.68 -0.33
CA LEU A 28 5.07 6.48 0.81
C LEU A 28 4.31 6.18 2.11
N THR A 29 3.12 6.73 2.26
CA THR A 29 2.26 6.53 3.43
C THR A 29 1.34 5.32 3.27
N GLY A 30 1.11 4.87 2.04
CA GLY A 30 0.02 3.96 1.71
C GLY A 30 -1.36 4.61 1.95
N ASP A 31 -1.41 5.94 2.11
CA ASP A 31 -2.64 6.69 2.38
C ASP A 31 -3.34 6.92 1.03
N GLY A 32 -3.87 5.81 0.53
CA GLY A 32 -4.53 5.66 -0.76
C GLY A 32 -5.31 4.38 -0.65
N LEU A 33 -6.43 4.48 0.07
CA LEU A 33 -7.38 3.44 0.44
C LEU A 33 -7.32 2.26 -0.54
N ILE A 34 -6.87 1.09 -0.07
CA ILE A 34 -7.20 -0.16 -0.75
C ILE A 34 -8.72 -0.12 -0.95
N PRO A 35 -9.23 -0.13 -2.19
CA PRO A 35 -10.65 -0.17 -2.47
C PRO A 35 -11.30 -1.22 -1.56
N ALA A 36 -12.43 -0.88 -0.94
CA ALA A 36 -13.07 -1.77 0.04
C ALA A 36 -13.33 -3.17 -0.55
N GLU A 37 -13.59 -3.21 -1.85
CA GLU A 37 -13.75 -4.42 -2.66
C GLU A 37 -12.48 -5.27 -2.69
N LEU A 38 -11.30 -4.66 -2.81
CA LEU A 38 -10.01 -5.35 -2.78
C LEU A 38 -9.66 -5.82 -1.36
N LEU A 39 -10.01 -5.05 -0.33
CA LEU A 39 -9.86 -5.45 1.08
C LEU A 39 -10.65 -6.72 1.39
N GLU A 40 -11.90 -6.82 0.92
CA GLU A 40 -12.74 -8.00 1.11
C GLU A 40 -12.14 -9.24 0.41
N ILE A 41 -11.59 -9.07 -0.79
CA ILE A 41 -10.92 -10.15 -1.53
C ILE A 41 -9.68 -10.63 -0.77
N VAL A 42 -8.84 -9.71 -0.29
CA VAL A 42 -7.62 -10.06 0.47
C VAL A 42 -7.99 -10.82 1.76
N GLN A 43 -9.04 -10.41 2.46
CA GLN A 43 -9.52 -11.11 3.65
C GLN A 43 -10.01 -12.53 3.33
N LYS A 44 -10.78 -12.71 2.25
CA LYS A 44 -11.24 -14.04 1.80
C LYS A 44 -10.07 -14.95 1.43
N VAL A 45 -9.08 -14.43 0.70
CA VAL A 45 -7.88 -15.18 0.34
C VAL A 45 -7.12 -15.60 1.60
N ALA A 46 -6.86 -14.69 2.52
CA ALA A 46 -6.14 -14.98 3.77
C ALA A 46 -6.86 -16.06 4.62
N ALA A 47 -8.18 -15.96 4.76
CA ALA A 47 -8.97 -16.95 5.49
C ALA A 47 -8.92 -18.34 4.83
N HIS A 48 -8.93 -18.39 3.49
CA HIS A 48 -8.85 -19.65 2.77
C HIS A 48 -7.46 -20.27 2.85
N THR A 49 -6.40 -19.46 2.73
CA THR A 49 -5.01 -19.91 2.89
C THR A 49 -4.76 -20.49 4.30
N ALA A 50 -5.29 -19.85 5.35
CA ALA A 50 -5.19 -20.38 6.71
C ALA A 50 -5.87 -21.74 6.87
N GLN A 51 -7.07 -21.90 6.31
CA GLN A 51 -7.81 -23.19 6.34
C GLN A 51 -7.13 -24.31 5.56
N VAL A 52 -6.37 -23.99 4.51
CA VAL A 52 -5.60 -24.98 3.74
C VAL A 52 -4.38 -25.44 4.53
N LEU A 53 -3.66 -24.50 5.16
CA LEU A 53 -2.51 -24.81 6.02
C LEU A 53 -2.90 -25.67 7.23
N GLU A 54 -3.99 -25.36 7.93
CA GLU A 54 -4.46 -26.15 9.08
C GLU A 54 -4.87 -27.59 8.70
N LYS A 55 -5.22 -27.83 7.43
CA LYS A 55 -5.57 -29.16 6.92
C LYS A 55 -4.35 -29.98 6.49
N GLU A 56 -3.22 -29.37 6.18
CA GLU A 56 -1.97 -30.09 5.87
C GLU A 56 -1.21 -30.53 7.13
N ASP A 57 -1.45 -29.88 8.28
CA ASP A 57 -0.86 -30.22 9.59
C ASP A 57 -1.69 -31.24 10.42
N SER A 58 -2.78 -31.81 9.87
CA SER A 58 -3.61 -32.86 10.51
C SER A 58 -3.43 -34.23 9.85
#